data_AF-A0A7X6ZUH0-F1
#
_entry.id   AF-A0A7X6ZUH0-F1
#
_cell.length_a   1.000
_cell.length_b   1.000
_cell.length_c   1.000
_cell.angle_alpha   90.00
_cell.angle_beta   90.00
_cell.angle_gamma   90.00
#
_symmetry.space_group_name_H-M   'P 1'
#
loop_
_entity.id
_entity.type
_entity.pdbx_description
1 polymer ?
#
loop_
_entity_poly.entity_id
_entity_poly.type
_entity_poly.pdbx_seq_one_letter_code
_entity_poly.pdbx_strand_id
1 'polypeptide(L)'
;LMKDLYELINDRLDNMMRCNPMRINYYESYQTIIQEYNAEQDKAAIEKTFIDLTNFVNDLDEEEKRYVREGFNNDEELAMYDLLLKDSLTSAEIKKIKKLAKVLLERIKVTISELDHWTEKEETQAAVDVIIRDTLWSELPESYDDNLLNEYRRKIYEFVYSTYPAA
;
A
#
# COMPACT_ATOMS: atom_id res chain seq x y z
N LEU A 1 -5.16 5.26 -29.59
CA LEU A 1 -5.62 6.22 -28.56
C LEU A 1 -6.27 5.51 -27.37
N MET A 2 -7.44 4.88 -27.50
CA MET A 2 -8.04 4.10 -26.38
C MET A 2 -7.16 2.92 -25.94
N LYS A 3 -6.62 2.15 -26.89
CA LYS A 3 -5.68 1.06 -26.60
C LYS A 3 -4.44 1.55 -25.84
N ASP A 4 -3.84 2.65 -26.32
CA ASP A 4 -2.64 3.24 -25.68
C ASP A 4 -2.94 3.75 -24.26
N LEU A 5 -4.15 4.28 -24.03
CA LEU A 5 -4.61 4.69 -22.70
C LEU A 5 -4.79 3.50 -21.76
N TYR A 6 -5.31 2.37 -22.26
CA TYR A 6 -5.42 1.14 -21.47
C TYR A 6 -4.05 0.58 -21.10
N GLU A 7 -3.11 0.50 -22.04
CA GLU A 7 -1.75 0.02 -21.76
C GLU A 7 -1.07 0.93 -20.72
N LEU A 8 -1.17 2.25 -20.88
CA LEU A 8 -0.63 3.23 -19.92
C LEU A 8 -1.22 3.05 -18.51
N ILE A 9 -2.54 2.85 -18.39
CA ILE A 9 -3.19 2.66 -17.09
C ILE A 9 -2.77 1.35 -16.44
N ASN A 10 -2.67 0.26 -17.20
CA ASN A 10 -2.23 -1.04 -16.65
C ASN A 10 -0.80 -0.97 -16.12
N ASP A 11 0.14 -0.45 -16.92
CA ASP A 11 1.53 -0.28 -16.50
C ASP A 11 1.64 0.57 -15.23
N ARG A 12 0.82 1.61 -15.13
CA ARG A 12 0.79 2.50 -13.97
C ARG A 12 0.23 1.82 -12.73
N LEU A 13 -0.88 1.10 -12.85
CA LEU A 13 -1.46 0.33 -11.75
C LEU A 13 -0.51 -0.75 -11.24
N ASP A 14 0.15 -1.46 -12.14
CA ASP A 14 1.14 -2.49 -11.77
C ASP A 14 2.28 -1.88 -10.95
N ASN A 15 2.81 -0.73 -11.37
CA ASN A 15 3.84 -0.01 -10.60
C ASN A 15 3.33 0.45 -9.24
N MET A 16 2.12 1.04 -9.18
CA MET A 16 1.53 1.53 -7.94
C MET A 16 1.27 0.41 -6.92
N MET A 17 0.78 -0.75 -7.38
CA MET A 17 0.48 -1.91 -6.53
C MET A 17 1.75 -2.62 -6.04
N ARG A 18 2.83 -2.63 -6.85
CA ARG A 18 4.14 -3.14 -6.42
C ARG A 18 4.70 -2.38 -5.23
N CYS A 19 4.48 -1.06 -5.19
CA CYS A 19 4.93 -0.21 -4.09
C CYS A 19 3.98 -0.28 -2.88
N ASN A 20 2.67 -0.33 -3.13
CA ASN A 20 1.66 -0.31 -2.09
C ASN A 20 0.50 -1.28 -2.40
N PRO A 21 0.42 -2.45 -1.72
CA PRO A 21 -0.61 -3.45 -2.00
C PRO A 21 -2.03 -2.96 -1.68
N MET A 22 -2.20 -1.90 -0.89
CA MET A 22 -3.50 -1.35 -0.54
C MET A 22 -4.18 -0.60 -1.70
N ARG A 23 -3.48 -0.40 -2.83
CA ARG A 23 -4.02 0.26 -4.04
C ARG A 23 -4.81 -0.67 -4.96
N ILE A 24 -5.11 -1.88 -4.51
CA ILE A 24 -5.92 -2.85 -5.27
C ILE A 24 -7.31 -2.30 -5.65
N ASN A 25 -7.87 -1.40 -4.85
CA ASN A 25 -9.15 -0.71 -5.12
C ASN A 25 -9.13 0.10 -6.43
N TYR A 26 -7.98 0.66 -6.82
CA TYR A 26 -7.84 1.35 -8.11
C TYR A 26 -7.93 0.36 -9.27
N TYR A 27 -7.33 -0.82 -9.12
CA TYR A 27 -7.45 -1.88 -10.12
C TYR A 27 -8.90 -2.35 -10.27
N GLU A 28 -9.62 -2.56 -9.17
CA GLU A 28 -11.05 -2.91 -9.19
C GLU A 28 -11.91 -1.84 -9.87
N SER A 29 -11.63 -0.57 -9.58
CA SER A 29 -12.33 0.57 -10.20
C SER A 29 -12.07 0.63 -11.71
N TYR A 30 -10.82 0.42 -12.13
CA TYR A 30 -10.47 0.32 -13.55
C TYR A 30 -11.19 -0.85 -14.24
N GLN A 31 -11.21 -2.04 -13.62
CA GLN A 31 -11.92 -3.20 -14.17
C GLN A 31 -13.42 -2.93 -14.35
N THR A 32 -14.03 -2.17 -13.45
CA THR A 32 -15.43 -1.75 -13.57
C THR A 32 -15.66 -0.90 -14.82
N ILE A 33 -14.79 0.09 -15.08
CA ILE A 33 -14.86 0.93 -16.30
C ILE A 33 -14.74 0.07 -17.58
N ILE A 34 -13.85 -0.93 -17.57
CA ILE A 34 -13.67 -1.85 -18.69
C ILE A 34 -14.90 -2.74 -18.90
N GLN A 35 -15.51 -3.23 -17.83
CA GLN A 35 -16.71 -4.05 -17.90
C GLN A 35 -17.89 -3.28 -18.47
N GLU A 36 -18.09 -2.02 -18.04
CA GLU A 36 -19.13 -1.14 -18.58
C GLU A 36 -18.95 -0.89 -20.07
N TYR A 37 -17.71 -0.60 -20.50
CA TYR A 37 -17.38 -0.43 -21.92
C TYR A 37 -17.65 -1.70 -22.75
N ASN A 38 -17.34 -2.87 -22.21
CA ASN A 38 -17.55 -4.13 -22.92
C ASN A 38 -19.03 -4.54 -22.99
N ALA A 39 -19.87 -4.05 -22.07
CA ALA A 39 -21.30 -4.35 -22.04
C ALA A 39 -22.09 -3.58 -23.12
N GLU A 40 -21.69 -2.34 -23.41
CA GLU A 40 -22.37 -1.48 -24.38
C GLU A 40 -21.34 -0.64 -25.16
N GLN A 41 -21.33 -0.75 -26.49
CA GLN A 41 -20.34 -0.10 -27.36
C GLN A 41 -20.98 0.86 -28.37
N ASP A 42 -22.06 1.54 -27.96
CA ASP A 42 -22.61 2.61 -28.75
C ASP A 42 -21.76 3.90 -28.62
N LYS A 43 -22.10 4.93 -29.39
CA LYS A 43 -21.35 6.18 -29.41
C LYS A 43 -21.33 6.87 -28.03
N ALA A 44 -22.41 6.79 -27.28
CA ALA A 44 -22.53 7.43 -25.97
C ALA A 44 -21.68 6.70 -24.93
N ALA A 45 -21.66 5.36 -24.96
CA ALA A 45 -20.83 4.54 -24.11
C ALA A 45 -19.34 4.79 -24.36
N ILE A 46 -18.91 4.91 -25.62
CA ILE A 46 -17.52 5.26 -25.96
C ILE A 46 -17.11 6.60 -25.36
N GLU A 47 -17.97 7.63 -25.47
CA GLU A 47 -17.70 8.96 -24.92
C GLU A 47 -17.63 8.94 -23.39
N LYS A 48 -18.57 8.24 -22.73
CA LYS A 48 -18.57 8.03 -21.28
C LYS A 48 -17.29 7.33 -20.82
N THR A 49 -16.91 6.21 -21.44
CA THR A 49 -15.69 5.48 -21.07
C THR A 49 -14.44 6.35 -21.21
N PHE A 50 -14.36 7.18 -22.26
CA PHE A 50 -13.22 8.08 -22.40
C PHE A 50 -13.12 9.10 -21.25
N ILE A 51 -14.26 9.66 -20.83
CA ILE A 51 -14.34 10.56 -19.68
C ILE A 51 -13.96 9.83 -18.39
N ASP A 52 -14.50 8.63 -18.15
CA ASP A 52 -14.24 7.83 -16.95
C ASP A 52 -12.76 7.46 -16.84
N LEU A 53 -12.12 7.04 -17.93
CA LEU A 53 -10.69 6.76 -17.94
C LEU A 53 -9.84 8.02 -17.72
N THR A 54 -10.25 9.16 -18.28
CA THR A 54 -9.53 10.43 -18.06
C THR A 54 -9.60 10.85 -16.59
N ASN A 55 -10.78 10.73 -15.98
CA ASN A 55 -10.94 10.99 -14.55
C ASN A 55 -10.12 10.00 -13.71
N PHE A 56 -10.14 8.72 -14.08
CA PHE A 56 -9.34 7.71 -13.41
C PHE A 56 -7.84 8.00 -13.46
N VAL A 57 -7.31 8.47 -14.59
CA VAL A 57 -5.91 8.92 -14.68
C VAL A 57 -5.62 10.09 -13.73
N ASN A 58 -6.54 11.04 -13.57
CA ASN A 58 -6.39 12.12 -12.59
C ASN A 58 -6.40 11.59 -11.15
N ASP A 59 -7.24 10.59 -10.84
CA ASP A 59 -7.27 9.98 -9.52
C ASP A 59 -5.95 9.25 -9.20
N LEU A 60 -5.34 8.59 -10.20
CA LEU A 60 -4.00 8.00 -10.07
C LEU A 60 -2.92 9.08 -9.87
N ASP A 61 -2.99 10.22 -10.57
CA ASP A 61 -2.07 11.36 -10.38
C ASP A 61 -2.12 11.90 -8.95
N GLU A 62 -3.32 11.98 -8.38
CA GLU A 62 -3.51 12.42 -7.01
C GLU A 62 -3.02 11.38 -6.02
N GLU A 63 -3.26 10.09 -6.28
CA GLU A 63 -2.82 9.00 -5.40
C GLU A 63 -1.29 8.87 -5.33
N GLU A 64 -0.60 8.99 -6.47
CA GLU A 64 0.87 8.95 -6.52
C GLU A 64 1.52 10.10 -5.72
N LYS A 65 0.81 11.22 -5.55
CA LYS A 65 1.28 12.37 -4.76
C LYS A 65 0.77 12.34 -3.31
N ARG A 66 -0.02 11.33 -2.94
CA ARG A 66 -0.62 11.24 -1.61
C ARG A 66 0.43 11.20 -0.51
N TYR A 67 1.58 10.56 -0.74
CA TYR A 67 2.63 10.47 0.27
C TYR A 67 3.09 11.87 0.73
N VAL A 68 3.21 12.83 -0.20
CA VAL A 68 3.55 14.23 0.11
C VAL A 68 2.46 14.90 0.94
N ARG A 69 1.18 14.75 0.54
CA ARG A 69 0.04 15.33 1.27
C ARG A 69 -0.09 14.77 2.68
N GLU A 70 0.20 13.49 2.83
CA GLU A 70 0.15 12.79 4.11
C GLU A 70 1.39 13.06 4.98
N GLY A 71 2.42 13.70 4.42
CA GLY A 71 3.63 14.12 5.13
C GLY A 71 4.72 13.05 5.21
N PHE A 72 4.72 12.09 4.29
CA PHE A 72 5.73 11.05 4.13
C PHE A 72 6.83 11.50 3.17
N ASN A 73 8.02 10.88 3.28
CA ASN A 73 9.16 11.17 2.43
C ASN A 73 9.10 10.42 1.09
N ASN A 74 8.46 9.26 1.08
CA ASN A 74 8.36 8.37 -0.06
C ASN A 74 7.09 7.50 0.05
N ASP A 75 6.85 6.72 -1.00
CA ASP A 75 5.68 5.86 -1.11
C ASP A 75 5.75 4.61 -0.21
N GLU A 76 6.95 4.11 0.14
CA GLU A 76 7.10 2.98 1.08
C GLU A 76 6.59 3.34 2.48
N GLU A 77 6.88 4.55 2.96
CA GLU A 77 6.34 5.04 4.24
C GLU A 77 4.81 5.15 4.20
N LEU A 78 4.24 5.57 3.06
CA LEU A 78 2.80 5.61 2.86
C LEU A 78 2.19 4.22 2.83
N ALA A 79 2.83 3.25 2.17
CA ALA A 79 2.38 1.86 2.15
C ALA A 79 2.34 1.27 3.57
N MET A 80 3.38 1.51 4.37
CA MET A 80 3.40 1.09 5.78
C MET A 80 2.27 1.73 6.59
N TYR A 81 1.96 3.01 6.32
CA TYR A 81 0.83 3.70 6.95
C TYR A 81 -0.52 3.09 6.57
N ASP A 82 -0.73 2.83 5.28
CA ASP A 82 -1.98 2.23 4.80
C ASP A 82 -2.22 0.84 5.39
N LEU A 83 -1.16 0.04 5.53
CA LEU A 83 -1.22 -1.27 6.17
C LEU A 83 -1.66 -1.18 7.63
N LEU A 84 -1.34 -0.09 8.31
CA LEU A 84 -1.67 0.18 9.71
C LEU A 84 -3.02 0.89 9.90
N LEU A 85 -3.67 1.35 8.83
CA LEU A 85 -4.93 2.04 8.93
C LEU A 85 -6.05 1.10 9.43
N LYS A 86 -6.97 1.69 10.19
CA LYS A 86 -8.26 1.10 10.51
C LYS A 86 -9.35 2.14 10.35
N ASP A 87 -10.58 1.66 10.29
CA ASP A 87 -11.75 2.52 10.34
C ASP A 87 -11.81 3.25 11.68
N SER A 88 -12.32 4.49 11.66
CA SER A 88 -12.66 5.27 12.86
C SER A 88 -11.46 5.78 13.69
N LEU A 89 -10.32 6.09 13.07
CA LEU A 89 -9.21 6.75 13.76
C LEU A 89 -9.51 8.23 14.08
N THR A 90 -9.18 8.65 15.29
CA THR A 90 -9.17 10.07 15.68
C THR A 90 -7.97 10.80 15.07
N SER A 91 -8.05 12.13 14.97
CA SER A 91 -6.93 12.96 14.48
C SER A 91 -5.65 12.80 15.31
N ALA A 92 -5.76 12.44 16.59
CA ALA A 92 -4.62 12.16 17.45
C ALA A 92 -3.97 10.81 17.10
N GLU A 93 -4.79 9.78 16.85
CA GLU A 93 -4.31 8.46 16.47
C GLU A 93 -3.71 8.45 15.08
N ILE A 94 -4.30 9.18 14.12
CA ILE A 94 -3.71 9.36 12.78
C ILE A 94 -2.27 9.86 12.89
N LYS A 95 -2.01 10.87 13.72
CA LYS A 95 -0.64 11.37 13.93
C LYS A 95 0.30 10.32 14.53
N LYS A 96 -0.20 9.49 15.46
CA LYS A 96 0.57 8.40 16.05
C LYS A 96 0.89 7.32 15.01
N ILE A 97 -0.10 6.89 14.22
CA ILE A 97 0.07 5.86 13.19
C ILE A 97 1.02 6.32 12.09
N LYS A 98 0.94 7.59 11.65
CA LYS A 98 1.92 8.15 10.69
C LYS A 98 3.35 8.10 11.22
N LYS A 99 3.55 8.44 12.50
CA LYS A 99 4.88 8.35 13.14
C LYS A 99 5.34 6.90 13.22
N LEU A 100 4.45 6.01 13.67
CA LEU A 100 4.72 4.57 13.78
C LEU A 100 5.14 3.99 12.43
N ALA A 101 4.43 4.31 11.34
CA ALA A 101 4.76 3.83 10.01
C ALA A 101 6.21 4.13 9.60
N LYS A 102 6.68 5.37 9.85
CA LYS A 102 8.06 5.78 9.57
C LYS A 102 9.07 5.02 10.43
N VAL A 103 8.83 4.97 11.74
CA VAL A 103 9.74 4.35 12.71
C VAL A 103 9.84 2.84 12.47
N LEU A 104 8.71 2.18 12.21
CA LEU A 104 8.65 0.75 11.95
C LEU A 104 9.41 0.39 10.67
N LEU A 105 9.16 1.13 9.58
CA LEU A 105 9.86 0.90 8.32
C LEU A 105 11.37 1.09 8.47
N GLU A 106 11.81 2.17 9.15
CA GLU A 106 13.22 2.43 9.41
C GLU A 106 13.87 1.29 10.20
N ARG A 107 13.24 0.85 11.30
CA ARG A 107 13.76 -0.25 12.13
C ARG A 107 13.89 -1.55 11.34
N ILE A 108 12.87 -1.89 10.55
CA ILE A 108 12.89 -3.11 9.72
C ILE A 108 14.03 -3.06 8.72
N LYS A 109 14.23 -1.93 8.02
CA LYS A 109 15.29 -1.78 7.02
C LYS A 109 16.68 -1.87 7.65
N VAL A 110 16.88 -1.26 8.82
CA VAL A 110 18.12 -1.39 9.59
C VAL A 110 18.37 -2.85 9.98
N THR A 111 17.37 -3.52 10.57
CA THR A 111 17.50 -4.94 10.95
C THR A 111 17.82 -5.83 9.75
N ILE A 112 17.10 -5.68 8.64
CA ILE A 112 17.37 -6.46 7.41
C ILE A 112 18.79 -6.20 6.89
N SER A 113 19.28 -4.96 6.95
CA SER A 113 20.63 -4.62 6.47
C SER A 113 21.76 -5.26 7.29
N GLU A 114 21.47 -5.67 8.52
CA GLU A 114 22.41 -6.36 9.42
C GLU A 114 22.36 -7.89 9.27
N LEU A 115 21.35 -8.43 8.56
CA LEU A 115 21.09 -9.86 8.41
C LEU A 115 21.51 -10.35 7.02
N ASP A 116 22.35 -11.37 6.98
CA ASP A 116 22.75 -12.06 5.75
C ASP A 116 21.66 -13.01 5.25
N HIS A 117 21.14 -12.77 4.04
CA HIS A 117 20.07 -13.54 3.39
C HIS A 117 18.87 -13.80 4.32
N TRP A 118 18.29 -12.71 4.85
CA TRP A 118 17.35 -12.80 5.98
C TRP A 118 16.10 -13.65 5.73
N THR A 119 15.69 -13.84 4.46
CA THR A 119 14.53 -14.68 4.09
C THR A 119 14.84 -16.17 4.04
N GLU A 120 16.11 -16.60 4.16
CA GLU A 120 16.50 -18.01 4.02
C GLU A 120 16.56 -18.79 5.34
N LYS A 121 16.79 -18.09 6.47
CA LYS A 121 17.00 -18.73 7.78
C LYS A 121 15.85 -18.38 8.73
N GLU A 122 15.36 -19.36 9.48
CA GLU A 122 14.29 -19.15 10.47
C GLU A 122 14.70 -18.12 11.54
N GLU A 123 15.97 -18.10 11.94
CA GLU A 123 16.52 -17.19 12.95
C GLU A 123 16.45 -15.72 12.50
N THR A 124 16.81 -15.45 11.24
CA THR A 124 16.79 -14.10 10.66
C THR A 124 15.37 -13.63 10.36
N GLN A 125 14.51 -14.54 9.88
CA GLN A 125 13.08 -14.28 9.74
C GLN A 125 12.43 -13.93 11.09
N ALA A 126 12.75 -14.69 12.15
CA ALA A 126 12.25 -14.45 13.49
C ALA A 126 12.73 -13.10 14.05
N ALA A 127 13.97 -12.68 13.76
CA ALA A 127 14.48 -11.38 14.18
C ALA A 127 13.64 -10.21 13.62
N VAL A 128 13.31 -10.26 12.32
CA VAL A 128 12.44 -9.26 11.68
C VAL A 128 11.02 -9.29 12.28
N ASP A 129 10.45 -10.48 12.47
CA ASP A 129 9.12 -10.67 13.05
C ASP A 129 9.02 -10.19 14.51
N VAL A 130 10.10 -10.31 15.28
CA VAL A 130 10.21 -9.77 16.65
C VAL A 130 10.24 -8.25 16.63
N ILE A 131 11.01 -7.62 15.74
CA ILE A 131 11.08 -6.15 15.61
C ILE A 131 9.72 -5.57 15.25
N ILE A 132 8.99 -6.21 14.33
CA ILE A 132 7.63 -5.80 13.98
C ILE A 132 6.72 -5.90 15.21
N ARG A 133 6.68 -7.07 15.86
CA ARG A 133 5.85 -7.30 17.05
C ARG A 133 6.10 -6.27 18.14
N ASP A 134 7.35 -6.10 18.54
CA ASP A 134 7.72 -5.28 19.70
C ASP A 134 7.46 -3.80 19.42
N THR A 135 7.67 -3.35 18.18
CA THR A 135 7.35 -1.98 17.76
C THR A 135 5.84 -1.74 17.73
N LEU A 136 5.05 -2.66 17.17
CA LEU A 136 3.58 -2.55 17.17
C LEU A 136 3.03 -2.54 18.60
N TRP A 137 3.48 -3.47 19.45
CA TRP A 137 3.08 -3.54 20.86
C TRP A 137 3.38 -2.25 21.62
N SER A 138 4.53 -1.62 21.36
CA SER A 138 4.94 -0.41 22.06
C SER A 138 4.25 0.87 21.57
N GLU A 139 3.90 0.95 20.28
CA GLU A 139 3.58 2.23 19.63
C GLU A 139 2.17 2.30 19.04
N LEU A 140 1.45 1.16 18.92
CA LEU A 140 0.05 1.18 18.51
C LEU A 140 -0.83 1.93 19.55
N PRO A 141 -1.82 2.72 19.10
CA PRO A 141 -2.81 3.30 19.99
C PRO A 141 -3.63 2.23 20.72
N GLU A 142 -4.08 2.53 21.94
CA GLU A 142 -4.91 1.63 22.78
C GLU A 142 -6.23 1.20 22.11
N SER A 143 -6.67 1.91 21.05
CA SER A 143 -7.86 1.52 20.30
C SER A 143 -7.63 0.33 19.35
N TYR A 144 -6.41 -0.18 19.25
CA TYR A 144 -6.06 -1.44 18.58
C TYR A 144 -6.01 -2.53 19.64
N ASP A 145 -6.94 -3.48 19.59
CA ASP A 145 -6.93 -4.61 20.51
C ASP A 145 -5.85 -5.65 20.16
N ASP A 146 -5.61 -6.60 21.07
CA ASP A 146 -4.60 -7.65 20.91
C ASP A 146 -4.86 -8.54 19.68
N ASN A 147 -6.12 -8.70 19.26
CA ASN A 147 -6.46 -9.49 18.08
C ASN A 147 -6.03 -8.75 16.80
N LEU A 148 -6.27 -7.45 16.74
CA LEU A 148 -5.85 -6.57 15.65
C LEU A 148 -4.33 -6.53 15.54
N LEU A 149 -3.59 -6.51 16.66
CA LEU A 149 -2.13 -6.48 16.63
C LEU A 149 -1.54 -7.65 15.84
N ASN A 150 -2.04 -8.87 16.05
CA ASN A 150 -1.58 -10.04 15.32
C ASN A 150 -1.89 -9.96 13.81
N GLU A 151 -3.04 -9.38 13.46
CA GLU A 151 -3.41 -9.15 12.06
C GLU A 151 -2.47 -8.15 11.39
N TYR A 152 -2.22 -7.00 12.02
CA TYR A 152 -1.30 -5.98 11.51
C TYR A 152 0.13 -6.49 11.40
N ARG A 153 0.61 -7.20 12.43
CA ARG A 153 1.92 -7.85 12.41
C ARG A 153 2.07 -8.77 11.20
N ARG A 154 1.07 -9.64 10.95
CA ARG A 154 1.08 -10.57 9.82
C ARG A 154 1.10 -9.83 8.48
N LYS A 155 0.21 -8.85 8.28
CA LYS A 155 0.15 -8.05 7.05
C LYS A 155 1.47 -7.34 6.75
N ILE A 156 2.06 -6.73 7.78
CA ILE A 156 3.33 -6.02 7.66
C ILE A 156 4.47 -6.99 7.36
N TYR A 157 4.52 -8.14 8.04
CA TYR A 157 5.51 -9.15 7.78
C TYR A 157 5.43 -9.68 6.33
N GLU A 158 4.23 -10.00 5.86
CA GLU A 158 3.97 -10.44 4.47
C GLU A 158 4.46 -9.38 3.46
N PHE A 159 4.13 -8.10 3.69
CA PHE A 159 4.60 -6.99 2.86
C PHE A 159 6.13 -6.86 2.85
N VAL A 160 6.76 -6.92 4.01
CA VAL A 160 8.22 -6.80 4.15
C VAL A 160 8.92 -7.97 3.45
N TYR A 161 8.41 -9.19 3.63
CA TYR A 161 8.94 -10.39 3.00
C TYR A 161 8.89 -10.30 1.47
N SER A 162 7.79 -9.79 0.89
CA SER A 162 7.67 -9.62 -0.55
C SER A 162 8.50 -8.46 -1.12
N THR A 163 8.74 -7.43 -0.30
CA THR A 163 9.38 -6.17 -0.75
C THR A 163 10.91 -6.23 -0.66
N TYR A 164 11.44 -6.93 0.35
CA TYR A 164 12.88 -6.99 0.64
C TYR A 164 13.39 -8.43 0.56
N PRO A 165 13.47 -9.05 -0.63
CA PRO A 165 14.02 -10.40 -0.77
C PRO A 165 15.52 -10.43 -0.42
N ALA A 166 16.04 -11.61 -0.07
CA ALA A 166 17.49 -11.81 0.07
C ALA A 166 18.22 -11.32 -1.19
N ALA A 167 19.19 -10.42 -1.00
CA ALA A 167 20.09 -9.92 -2.03
C ALA A 167 21.30 -10.83 -2.16
#